data_AF-A0A7C5RDY4-F1
#
_entry.id   AF-A0A7C5RDY4-F1
#
_cell.length_a   1.000
_cell.length_b   1.000
_cell.length_c   1.000
_cell.angle_alpha   90.00
_cell.angle_beta   90.00
_cell.angle_gamma   90.00
#
_symmetry.space_group_name_H-M   'P 1'
#
loop_
_entity.id
_entity.type
_entity.pdbx_description
1 polymer ?
#
loop_
_entity_poly.entity_id
_entity_poly.type
_entity_poly.pdbx_seq_one_letter_code
_entity_poly.pdbx_strand_id
1 'polypeptide(L)'
;MTPEALIRYARANPGRTVEAVVRGSLGQTFRVRLRWEEGGVRFYIPAWRTYLDPKSEPVAKEVMAAWRVLEARLLEEAHEPAGAP
;
A
#
# COMPACT_ATOMS: atom_id res chain seq x y z
N MET A 1 -3.79 0.47 13.59
CA MET A 1 -4.44 1.23 12.50
C MET A 1 -5.33 0.26 11.71
N THR A 2 -6.46 0.69 11.15
CA THR A 2 -7.31 -0.19 10.33
C THR A 2 -6.94 -0.09 8.84
N PRO A 3 -7.27 -1.08 8.00
CA PRO A 3 -7.14 -0.97 6.55
C PRO A 3 -7.76 0.30 5.95
N GLU A 4 -8.94 0.69 6.40
CA GLU A 4 -9.65 1.89 5.94
C GLU A 4 -8.93 3.16 6.36
N ALA A 5 -8.30 3.18 7.53
CA ALA A 5 -7.46 4.31 7.94
C ALA A 5 -6.23 4.43 7.04
N LEU A 6 -5.63 3.30 6.64
CA LEU A 6 -4.48 3.29 5.73
C LEU A 6 -4.85 3.75 4.32
N ILE A 7 -6.00 3.29 3.78
CA ILE A 7 -6.53 3.77 2.49
C ILE A 7 -6.83 5.27 2.56
N ARG A 8 -7.51 5.73 3.62
CA ARG A 8 -7.78 7.17 3.83
C ARG A 8 -6.50 7.98 3.91
N TYR A 9 -5.46 7.45 4.56
CA TYR A 9 -4.16 8.09 4.67
C TYR A 9 -3.45 8.21 3.31
N ALA A 10 -3.48 7.15 2.49
CA ALA A 10 -2.97 7.20 1.12
C ALA A 10 -3.77 8.19 0.25
N ARG A 11 -5.10 8.19 0.36
CA ARG A 11 -5.98 9.12 -0.35
C ARG A 11 -5.75 10.58 0.04
N ALA A 12 -5.42 10.85 1.30
CA ALA A 12 -5.05 12.19 1.77
C ALA A 12 -3.68 12.65 1.26
N ASN A 13 -2.87 11.74 0.70
CA ASN A 13 -1.54 12.01 0.16
C ASN A 13 -1.42 11.47 -1.28
N PRO A 14 -2.22 11.97 -2.23
CA PRO A 14 -2.24 11.46 -3.60
C PRO A 14 -0.86 11.61 -4.27
N GLY A 15 -0.48 10.61 -5.06
CA GLY A 15 0.83 10.58 -5.73
C GLY A 15 2.03 10.31 -4.82
N ARG A 16 1.86 10.27 -3.48
CA ARG A 16 2.92 9.91 -2.53
C ARG A 16 2.81 8.44 -2.14
N THR A 17 3.96 7.84 -1.83
CA THR A 17 4.02 6.45 -1.39
C THR A 17 3.90 6.37 0.13
N VAL A 18 2.94 5.60 0.61
CA VAL A 18 2.80 5.20 2.00
C VAL A 18 3.40 3.80 2.15
N GLU A 19 4.40 3.64 3.00
CA GLU A 19 4.89 2.32 3.39
C GLU A 19 4.19 1.87 4.68
N ALA A 20 3.61 0.67 4.65
CA ALA A 20 3.00 0.05 5.80
C ALA A 20 3.66 -1.29 6.12
N VAL A 21 3.83 -1.56 7.41
CA VAL A 21 4.18 -2.89 7.92
C VAL A 21 2.88 -3.58 8.29
N VAL A 22 2.64 -4.74 7.68
CA VAL A 22 1.42 -5.52 7.87
C VAL A 22 1.75 -6.93 8.34
N ARG A 23 0.89 -7.47 9.19
CA ARG A 23 0.89 -8.88 9.56
C ARG A 23 -0.26 -9.58 8.84
N GLY A 24 0.07 -10.57 8.01
CA GLY A 24 -0.90 -11.39 7.30
C GLY A 24 -1.58 -12.43 8.20
N SER A 25 -2.61 -13.07 7.67
CA SER A 25 -3.40 -14.09 8.37
C SER A 25 -2.62 -15.35 8.77
N LEU A 26 -1.54 -15.68 8.04
CA LEU A 26 -0.64 -16.79 8.38
C LEU A 26 0.43 -16.38 9.41
N GLY A 27 0.32 -15.19 9.99
CA GLY A 27 1.24 -14.67 11.02
C GLY A 27 2.51 -14.02 10.47
N GLN A 28 2.74 -14.06 9.15
CA GLN A 28 3.88 -13.45 8.49
C GLN A 28 3.80 -11.92 8.53
N THR A 29 4.92 -11.26 8.81
CA THR A 29 5.02 -9.80 8.78
C THR A 29 5.77 -9.37 7.53
N PHE A 30 5.20 -8.44 6.77
CA PHE A 30 5.79 -7.94 5.53
C PHE A 30 5.51 -6.44 5.35
N ARG A 31 6.33 -5.81 4.50
CA ARG A 31 6.11 -4.42 4.10
C ARG A 31 5.23 -4.40 2.85
N VAL A 32 4.38 -3.40 2.76
CA VAL A 32 3.61 -3.06 1.57
C VAL A 32 3.73 -1.57 1.33
N ARG A 33 3.93 -1.18 0.07
CA ARG A 33 3.90 0.21 -0.37
C ARG A 33 2.55 0.46 -1.02
N LEU A 34 1.90 1.53 -0.63
CA LEU A 34 0.59 1.94 -1.14
C LEU A 34 0.73 3.30 -1.80
N ARG A 35 0.10 3.47 -2.96
CA ARG A 35 0.04 4.76 -3.65
C ARG A 35 -1.38 4.97 -4.14
N TRP A 36 -1.92 6.16 -3.88
CA TRP A 36 -3.23 6.55 -4.41
C TRP A 36 -3.03 7.22 -5.77
N GLU A 37 -3.55 6.60 -6.84
CA GLU A 37 -3.41 7.02 -8.23
C GLU A 37 -4.72 6.81 -8.98
N GLU A 38 -5.08 7.70 -9.91
CA GLU A 38 -6.20 7.53 -10.86
C GLU A 38 -7.56 7.12 -10.23
N GLY A 39 -7.81 7.52 -8.97
CA GLY A 39 -9.05 7.19 -8.26
C GLY A 39 -9.07 5.81 -7.58
N GLY A 40 -7.95 5.09 -7.60
CA GLY A 40 -7.75 3.81 -6.93
C GLY A 40 -6.50 3.79 -6.04
N VAL A 41 -6.25 2.64 -5.41
CA VAL A 41 -5.06 2.41 -4.59
C VAL A 41 -4.27 1.26 -5.18
N ARG A 42 -3.00 1.52 -5.48
CA ARG A 42 -2.05 0.53 -5.93
C ARG A 42 -1.20 0.08 -4.74
N PHE A 43 -1.04 -1.23 -4.60
CA PHE A 43 -0.17 -1.85 -3.62
C PHE A 43 1.03 -2.44 -4.35
N TYR A 44 2.22 -2.29 -3.76
CA TYR A 44 3.41 -3.01 -4.13
C TYR A 44 3.90 -3.78 -2.91
N ILE A 45 4.12 -5.07 -3.07
CA ILE A 45 4.62 -5.93 -1.99
C ILE A 45 6.06 -6.33 -2.35
N PRO A 46 7.08 -5.65 -1.77
CA PRO A 46 8.47 -5.86 -2.15
C PRO A 46 8.95 -7.30 -1.97
N ALA A 47 8.45 -7.98 -0.93
CA ALA A 47 8.79 -9.38 -0.64
C ALA A 47 8.41 -10.33 -1.79
N TRP A 48 7.38 -9.98 -2.57
CA TRP A 48 6.89 -10.77 -3.69
C TRP A 48 7.14 -10.11 -5.04
N ARG A 49 7.80 -8.94 -5.06
CA ARG A 49 8.00 -8.12 -6.26
C ARG A 49 6.72 -7.96 -7.10
N THR A 50 5.58 -7.90 -6.43
CA THR A 50 4.25 -7.97 -7.06
C THR A 50 3.49 -6.70 -6.81
N TYR A 51 2.79 -6.22 -7.84
CA TYR A 51 1.82 -5.15 -7.74
C TYR A 51 0.42 -5.74 -7.64
N LEU A 52 -0.39 -5.20 -6.73
CA LEU A 52 -1.83 -5.38 -6.74
C LEU A 52 -2.42 -4.01 -7.07
N ASP A 53 -3.17 -3.92 -8.15
CA ASP A 53 -3.82 -2.68 -8.57
C ASP A 53 -5.34 -2.83 -8.49
N PRO A 54 -5.91 -2.91 -7.27
CA PRO A 54 -7.34 -2.85 -7.11
C PRO A 54 -7.79 -1.44 -7.53
N LYS A 55 -8.29 -1.37 -8.75
CA LYS A 55 -8.82 -0.18 -9.43
C LYS A 55 -9.97 0.51 -8.68
N SER A 56 -10.42 -0.04 -7.54
CA SER A 56 -11.47 0.53 -6.70
C SER A 56 -11.23 0.26 -5.21
N GLU A 57 -11.70 1.18 -4.37
CA GLU A 57 -11.60 1.10 -2.90
C GLU A 57 -12.23 -0.18 -2.29
N PRO A 58 -13.40 -0.70 -2.76
CA PRO A 58 -13.96 -1.94 -2.24
C PRO A 58 -13.03 -3.14 -2.41
N VAL A 59 -12.41 -3.30 -3.59
CA VAL A 59 -11.49 -4.42 -3.87
C VAL A 59 -10.21 -4.28 -3.03
N ALA A 60 -9.75 -3.05 -2.82
CA ALA A 60 -8.62 -2.80 -1.92
C ALA A 60 -8.93 -3.24 -0.48
N LYS A 61 -10.14 -2.99 0.01
CA LYS A 61 -10.57 -3.48 1.34
C LYS A 61 -10.59 -5.00 1.41
N GLU A 62 -11.05 -5.69 0.37
CA GLU A 62 -11.03 -7.15 0.30
C GLU A 62 -9.61 -7.71 0.37
N VAL A 63 -8.67 -7.15 -0.39
CA VAL A 63 -7.25 -7.52 -0.35
C VAL A 63 -6.67 -7.35 1.06
N MET A 64 -7.02 -6.23 1.70
CA MET A 64 -6.52 -5.88 3.03
C MET A 64 -7.27 -6.58 4.17
N ALA A 65 -8.39 -7.26 3.92
CA ALA A 65 -9.21 -7.89 4.96
C ALA A 65 -8.42 -8.93 5.79
N ALA A 66 -7.43 -9.56 5.17
CA ALA A 66 -6.53 -10.51 5.82
C ALA A 66 -5.33 -9.86 6.55
N TRP A 67 -5.23 -8.53 6.58
CA TRP A 67 -4.05 -7.81 7.05
C TRP A 67 -4.31 -7.04 8.35
N ARG A 68 -3.38 -7.17 9.28
CA ARG A 68 -3.29 -6.30 10.45
C ARG A 68 -2.18 -5.27 10.23
N VAL A 69 -2.56 -4.00 10.12
CA VAL A 69 -1.59 -2.90 9.95
C VAL A 69 -0.92 -2.60 11.30
N LEU A 70 0.39 -2.79 11.34
CA LEU A 70 1.24 -2.55 12.51
C LEU A 70 1.73 -1.10 12.53
N GLU A 71 2.28 -0.66 11.40
CA GLU A 71 2.87 0.67 11.24
C GLU A 71 2.56 1.21 9.84
N ALA A 72 2.50 2.54 9.71
CA ALA A 72 2.36 3.21 8.43
C ALA A 72 3.10 4.55 8.47
N ARG A 73 3.85 4.85 7.41
CA ARG A 73 4.59 6.11 7.25
C ARG A 73 4.54 6.57 5.80
N LEU A 74 4.58 7.88 5.60
CA LEU A 74 4.86 8.44 4.28
C LEU A 74 6.35 8.25 4.00
N LEU A 75 6.66 7.79 2.79
CA LEU A 75 8.02 7.88 2.29
C LEU A 75 8.17 9.29 1.68
N GLU A 76 9.11 10.07 2.22
CA GLU A 76 9.62 11.23 1.50
C GLU A 76 10.28 10.71 0.22
N GLU A 77 9.98 11.32 -0.92
CA GLU A 77 10.42 10.87 -2.24
C GLU A 77 11.95 10.65 -2.28
N ALA A 78 12.38 9.41 -2.09
CA ALA A 78 13.53 8.92 -2.82
C ALA A 78 13.01 8.72 -4.24
N HIS A 79 13.32 9.69 -5.11
CA HIS A 79 13.46 9.54 -6.54
C HIS A 79 13.50 8.05 -6.92
N GLU A 80 12.39 7.48 -7.41
CA GLU A 80 12.48 6.21 -8.12
C GLU A 80 13.56 6.45 -9.18
N PRO A 81 14.61 5.61 -9.29
CA PRO A 81 15.42 5.68 -10.48
C PRO A 81 14.44 5.44 -11.61
N ALA A 82 14.27 6.46 -12.46
CA ALA A 82 13.56 6.35 -13.71
C ALA A 82 13.98 5.00 -14.29
N GLY A 83 13.00 4.10 -14.45
CA GLY A 83 13.22 2.88 -15.22
C GLY A 83 13.85 3.33 -16.52
N ALA A 84 15.13 3.02 -16.66
CA ALA A 84 15.94 3.33 -17.82
C ALA A 84 15.24 2.77 -19.07
N PRO A 85 15.41 3.44 -20.23
CA PRO A 85 14.64 3.22 -21.47
C PRO A 85 14.63 1.78 -21.98
#